data_AF-A0A9X9A7N3-F1
#
_entry.id   AF-A0A9X9A7N3-F1
#
_cell.length_a   1.000
_cell.length_b   1.000
_cell.length_c   1.000
_cell.angle_alpha   90.00
_cell.angle_beta   90.00
_cell.angle_gamma   90.00
#
_symmetry.space_group_name_H-M   'P 1'
#
loop_
_entity.id
_entity.type
_entity.pdbx_description
1 polymer ?
#
loop_
_entity_poly.entity_id
_entity_poly.type
_entity_poly.pdbx_seq_one_letter_code
_entity_poly.pdbx_strand_id
1 'polypeptide(L)'
;MIGNYKQLSRRYLKGNKKRTILTLIGIVLSVSLISTIGLFMNGTQISQIENTKKRQGYSFHAVVLNYDESILKKIKYNPQIESFGLMSQGETVQVGEAAVQMNFAD
;
A
#
# COMPACT_ATOMS: atom_id res chain seq x y z
N MET A 1 58.58 5.00 -0.35
CA MET A 1 57.54 5.80 0.33
C MET A 1 56.18 5.19 0.07
N ILE A 2 55.35 4.98 1.10
CA ILE A 2 53.96 4.55 0.92
C ILE A 2 53.18 5.78 0.41
N GLY A 3 52.96 5.86 -0.90
CA GLY A 3 52.34 7.04 -1.51
C GLY A 3 50.81 7.13 -1.35
N ASN A 4 50.15 6.09 -0.83
CA ASN A 4 48.69 6.05 -0.79
C ASN A 4 48.12 5.14 0.33
N TYR A 5 47.45 5.75 1.30
CA TYR A 5 46.81 5.06 2.43
C TYR A 5 45.72 4.06 1.99
N LYS A 6 45.01 4.33 0.88
CA LYS A 6 43.98 3.43 0.34
C LYS A 6 44.59 2.11 -0.15
N GLN A 7 45.80 2.17 -0.69
CA GLN A 7 46.53 0.99 -1.16
C GLN A 7 47.00 0.12 0.02
N LEU A 8 47.40 0.77 1.12
CA LEU A 8 47.74 0.09 2.37
C LEU A 8 46.51 -0.59 2.99
N SER A 9 45.38 0.11 3.14
CA SER A 9 44.13 -0.47 3.65
C SER A 9 43.64 -1.64 2.78
N ARG A 10 43.74 -1.52 1.45
CA ARG A 10 43.37 -2.61 0.53
C ARG A 10 44.26 -3.84 0.73
N ARG A 11 45.56 -3.66 0.99
CA ARG A 11 46.49 -4.77 1.26
C ARG A 11 46.13 -5.50 2.55
N TYR A 12 45.78 -4.78 3.62
CA TYR A 12 45.35 -5.38 4.89
C TYR A 12 43.98 -6.09 4.79
N LEU A 13 43.00 -5.49 4.11
CA LEU A 13 41.70 -6.14 3.85
C LEU A 13 41.86 -7.41 3.02
N LYS A 14 42.78 -7.41 2.05
CA LYS A 14 43.08 -8.58 1.20
C LYS A 14 43.93 -9.64 1.92
N GLY A 15 44.64 -9.27 2.99
CA GLY A 15 45.35 -10.22 3.87
C GLY A 15 44.39 -10.98 4.80
N ASN A 16 43.36 -10.31 5.31
CA ASN A 16 42.39 -10.87 6.27
C ASN A 16 41.01 -11.18 5.65
N LYS A 17 40.99 -11.75 4.43
CA LYS A 17 39.74 -11.93 3.65
C LYS A 17 38.61 -12.61 4.41
N LYS A 18 38.91 -13.66 5.20
CA LYS A 18 37.88 -14.40 5.95
C LYS A 18 37.12 -13.48 6.92
N ARG A 19 37.84 -12.66 7.69
CA ARG A 19 37.23 -11.70 8.62
C ARG A 19 36.50 -10.57 7.90
N THR A 20 37.10 -10.03 6.83
CA THR A 20 36.52 -8.93 6.05
C THR A 20 35.22 -9.32 5.36
N ILE A 21 35.14 -10.52 4.77
CA ILE A 21 33.91 -11.00 4.13
C ILE A 21 32.80 -11.17 5.17
N LEU A 22 33.11 -11.75 6.34
CA LEU A 22 32.12 -11.93 7.41
C LEU A 22 31.55 -10.57 7.88
N THR A 23 32.39 -9.56 8.07
CA THR A 23 31.93 -8.21 8.44
C THR A 23 31.09 -7.56 7.35
N LEU A 24 31.45 -7.77 6.08
CA LEU A 24 30.75 -7.16 4.95
C LEU A 24 29.36 -7.78 4.77
N ILE A 25 29.24 -9.10 4.94
CA ILE A 25 27.96 -9.80 4.97
C ILE A 25 27.10 -9.27 6.11
N GLY A 26 27.66 -9.10 7.32
CA GLY A 26 26.92 -8.53 8.45
C GLY A 26 26.35 -7.14 8.14
N ILE A 27 27.17 -6.24 7.59
CA ILE A 27 26.74 -4.89 7.21
C ILE A 27 25.63 -4.96 6.15
N VAL A 28 25.81 -5.76 5.09
CA VAL A 28 24.81 -5.91 4.02
C VAL A 28 23.50 -6.45 4.58
N LEU A 29 23.54 -7.47 5.44
CA LEU A 29 22.36 -8.03 6.07
C LEU A 29 21.65 -7.00 6.96
N SER A 30 22.37 -6.25 7.78
CA SER A 30 21.78 -5.21 8.64
C SER A 30 21.05 -4.13 7.83
N VAL A 31 21.70 -3.60 6.80
CA VAL A 31 21.10 -2.55 5.95
C VAL A 31 19.92 -3.12 5.15
N SER A 32 20.02 -4.36 4.66
CA SER A 32 18.95 -5.01 3.90
C SER A 32 17.70 -5.22 4.75
N LEU A 33 17.86 -5.65 6.01
CA LEU A 33 16.73 -5.88 6.91
C LEU A 33 15.99 -4.58 7.23
N ILE A 34 16.73 -3.51 7.58
CA ILE A 34 16.15 -2.20 7.88
C ILE A 34 15.39 -1.67 6.66
N SER A 35 15.99 -1.75 5.47
CA SER A 35 15.35 -1.29 4.23
C SER A 35 14.11 -2.12 3.89
N THR A 36 14.17 -3.44 4.09
CA THR A 36 13.04 -4.33 3.82
C THR A 36 11.85 -4.00 4.72
N ILE A 37 12.07 -3.79 6.01
CA ILE A 37 11.00 -3.45 6.96
C ILE A 37 10.35 -2.11 6.59
N GLY A 38 11.16 -1.09 6.26
CA GLY A 38 10.65 0.22 5.86
C GLY A 38 9.79 0.17 4.60
N LEU A 39 10.23 -0.57 3.58
CA LEU A 39 9.45 -0.74 2.35
C LEU A 39 8.20 -1.60 2.58
N PHE A 40 8.33 -2.67 3.36
CA PHE A 40 7.24 -3.59 3.67
C PHE A 40 6.11 -2.91 4.42
N MET A 41 6.39 -2.03 5.39
CA MET A 41 5.36 -1.27 6.11
C MET A 41 4.51 -0.39 5.19
N ASN A 42 5.13 0.26 4.19
CA ASN A 42 4.40 1.09 3.23
C ASN A 42 3.61 0.24 2.23
N GLY A 43 4.24 -0.80 1.68
CA GLY A 43 3.60 -1.69 0.72
C GLY A 43 2.43 -2.46 1.31
N THR A 44 2.53 -2.90 2.57
CA THR A 44 1.43 -3.59 3.26
C THR A 44 0.23 -2.69 3.50
N GLN A 45 0.42 -1.43 3.88
CA GLN A 45 -0.70 -0.48 4.04
C GLN A 45 -1.46 -0.28 2.73
N ILE A 46 -0.74 -0.03 1.64
CA ILE A 46 -1.36 0.14 0.31
C ILE A 46 -2.08 -1.15 -0.11
N SER A 47 -1.42 -2.29 0.05
CA SER A 47 -2.01 -3.60 -0.27
C SER A 47 -3.26 -3.90 0.56
N GLN A 48 -3.28 -3.56 1.86
CA GLN A 48 -4.46 -3.73 2.71
C GLN A 48 -5.63 -2.84 2.26
N ILE A 49 -5.36 -1.59 1.90
CA ILE A 49 -6.36 -0.66 1.36
C ILE A 49 -6.90 -1.21 0.03
N GLU A 50 -6.02 -1.61 -0.88
CA GLU A 50 -6.41 -2.12 -2.19
C GLU A 50 -7.17 -3.45 -2.08
N ASN A 51 -6.77 -4.33 -1.17
CA ASN A 51 -7.50 -5.57 -0.89
C ASN A 51 -8.88 -5.30 -0.29
N THR A 52 -9.01 -4.32 0.60
CA THR A 52 -10.31 -3.90 1.14
C THR A 52 -11.21 -3.37 0.01
N LYS A 53 -10.68 -2.51 -0.86
CA LYS A 53 -11.39 -2.01 -2.04
C LYS A 53 -11.85 -3.15 -2.97
N LYS A 54 -10.97 -4.11 -3.26
CA LYS A 54 -11.28 -5.27 -4.11
C LYS A 54 -12.33 -6.19 -3.49
N ARG A 55 -12.28 -6.41 -2.17
CA ARG A 55 -13.23 -7.30 -1.46
C ARG A 55 -14.62 -6.69 -1.29
N GLN A 56 -14.68 -5.40 -0.97
CA GLN A 56 -15.95 -4.71 -0.75
C GLN A 56 -16.57 -4.21 -2.05
N GLY A 57 -15.79 -4.09 -3.13
CA GLY A 57 -16.28 -3.66 -4.44
C GLY A 57 -16.49 -2.15 -4.57
N TYR A 58 -16.29 -1.39 -3.48
CA TYR A 58 -16.49 0.06 -3.46
C TYR A 58 -15.35 0.77 -2.74
N SER A 59 -15.07 2.02 -3.16
CA SER A 59 -14.03 2.88 -2.59
C SER A 59 -14.65 4.17 -2.05
N PHE A 60 -15.69 4.07 -1.22
CA PHE A 60 -16.31 5.22 -0.53
C PHE A 60 -16.00 5.19 0.97
N HIS A 61 -16.01 6.36 1.60
CA HIS A 61 -15.83 6.50 3.05
C HIS A 61 -17.17 6.51 3.81
N ALA A 62 -18.27 6.84 3.14
CA ALA A 62 -19.60 6.91 3.73
C ALA A 62 -20.68 6.62 2.68
N VAL A 63 -21.78 6.00 3.10
CA VAL A 63 -22.99 5.80 2.30
C VAL A 63 -24.13 6.52 2.98
N VAL A 64 -24.87 7.33 2.21
CA VAL A 64 -26.11 7.95 2.67
C VAL A 64 -27.26 7.19 2.01
N LEU A 65 -28.00 6.44 2.82
CA LEU A 65 -29.23 5.76 2.40
C LEU A 65 -30.39 6.74 2.57
N ASN A 66 -31.28 6.83 1.57
CA ASN A 66 -32.43 7.74 1.55
C ASN A 66 -32.03 9.22 1.74
N TYR A 67 -31.57 9.86 0.65
CA TYR A 67 -31.21 11.27 0.65
C TYR A 67 -32.31 12.15 0.02
N ASP A 68 -32.47 13.36 0.55
CA ASP A 68 -33.29 14.39 -0.08
C ASP A 68 -32.46 15.27 -1.01
N GLU A 69 -33.12 16.00 -1.92
CA GLU A 69 -32.48 16.92 -2.85
C GLU A 69 -31.64 18.00 -2.13
N SER A 70 -32.04 18.37 -0.91
CA SER A 70 -31.32 19.31 -0.05
C SER A 70 -29.99 18.74 0.46
N ILE A 71 -29.95 17.45 0.81
CA ILE A 71 -28.75 16.73 1.25
C ILE A 71 -27.82 16.52 0.04
N LEU A 72 -28.38 16.16 -1.11
CA LEU A 72 -27.61 16.01 -2.35
C LEU A 72 -26.91 17.32 -2.74
N LYS A 73 -27.60 18.46 -2.67
CA LYS A 73 -27.00 19.78 -2.93
C LYS A 73 -25.90 20.11 -1.92
N LYS A 74 -26.09 19.80 -0.64
CA LYS A 74 -25.05 19.97 0.38
C LYS A 74 -23.81 19.12 0.10
N ILE A 75 -23.98 17.88 -0.36
CA ILE A 75 -22.85 17.01 -0.72
C ILE A 75 -22.15 17.52 -1.99
N LYS A 76 -22.92 17.81 -3.05
CA LYS A 76 -22.41 18.24 -4.36
C LYS A 76 -21.63 19.57 -4.31
N TYR A 77 -22.07 20.51 -3.48
CA TYR A 77 -21.45 21.84 -3.39
C TYR A 77 -20.50 22.00 -2.19
N ASN A 78 -20.19 20.93 -1.46
CA ASN A 78 -19.23 20.98 -0.37
C ASN A 78 -17.80 20.82 -0.90
N PRO A 79 -16.91 21.82 -0.76
CA PRO A 79 -15.53 21.74 -1.24
C PRO A 79 -14.68 20.71 -0.48
N GLN A 80 -15.15 20.19 0.66
CA GLN A 80 -14.47 19.14 1.42
C GLN A 80 -14.72 17.73 0.86
N ILE A 81 -15.62 17.59 -0.12
CA ILE A 81 -15.96 16.31 -0.74
C ILE A 81 -15.24 16.23 -2.08
N GLU A 82 -14.25 15.34 -2.16
CA GLU A 82 -13.41 15.16 -3.35
C GLU A 82 -14.20 14.58 -4.53
N SER A 83 -15.06 13.61 -4.27
CA SER A 83 -15.94 13.00 -5.26
C SER A 83 -17.19 12.42 -4.60
N PHE A 84 -18.27 12.35 -5.36
CA PHE A 84 -19.50 11.66 -4.99
C PHE A 84 -19.97 10.83 -6.19
N GLY A 85 -20.64 9.72 -5.92
CA GLY A 85 -21.27 8.87 -6.94
C GLY A 85 -22.65 8.46 -6.46
N LEU A 86 -23.55 8.21 -7.41
CA LEU A 86 -24.89 7.72 -7.11
C LEU A 86 -24.92 6.22 -7.35
N MET A 87 -25.44 5.48 -6.38
CA MET A 87 -25.61 4.04 -6.51
C MET A 87 -27.08 3.69 -6.29
N SER A 88 -27.66 3.01 -7.27
CA SER A 88 -28.99 2.41 -7.18
C SER A 88 -28.84 0.93 -6.86
N GLN A 89 -29.49 0.49 -5.78
CA GLN A 89 -29.51 -0.90 -5.37
C GLN A 89 -30.64 -1.61 -6.13
N GLY A 90 -30.29 -2.53 -7.04
CA GLY A 90 -31.26 -3.32 -7.79
C GLY A 90 -31.87 -4.45 -6.97
N GLU A 91 -32.84 -5.15 -7.56
CA GLU A 91 -33.52 -6.27 -6.92
C GLU A 91 -32.56 -7.44 -6.68
N THR A 92 -32.74 -8.09 -5.52
CA THR A 92 -32.00 -9.31 -5.19
C THR A 92 -32.67 -10.51 -5.87
N VAL A 93 -31.97 -11.11 -6.82
CA VAL A 93 -32.43 -12.30 -7.55
C VAL A 93 -31.77 -13.54 -6.95
N GLN A 94 -32.59 -14.51 -6.54
CA GLN A 94 -32.11 -15.81 -6.08
C GLN A 94 -31.71 -16.68 -7.29
N VAL A 95 -30.47 -17.13 -7.32
CA VAL A 95 -29.91 -18.02 -8.35
C VAL A 95 -29.38 -19.28 -7.65
N GLY A 96 -30.25 -20.28 -7.53
CA GLY A 96 -29.93 -21.52 -6.80
C GLY A 96 -29.80 -21.27 -5.29
N GLU A 97 -28.65 -21.64 -4.70
CA GLU A 97 -28.33 -21.37 -3.28
C GLU A 97 -27.73 -19.97 -3.05
N ALA A 98 -27.47 -19.20 -4.11
CA ALA A 98 -26.84 -17.89 -4.02
C ALA A 98 -27.85 -16.77 -4.31
N ALA A 99 -27.86 -15.73 -3.46
CA ALA A 99 -28.58 -14.50 -3.73
C ALA A 99 -27.64 -13.51 -4.44
N VAL A 100 -28.05 -13.01 -5.61
CA VAL A 100 -27.29 -12.04 -6.40
C VAL A 100 -28.04 -10.71 -6.37
N GLN A 101 -27.34 -9.63 -6.00
CA GLN A 101 -27.88 -8.28 -6.06
C GLN A 101 -27.09 -7.46 -7.06
N MET A 102 -27.78 -6.86 -8.03
CA MET A 102 -27.18 -5.98 -9.03
C MET A 102 -27.21 -4.54 -8.53
N ASN A 103 -26.04 -3.94 -8.29
CA ASN A 103 -25.92 -2.53 -7.95
C ASN A 103 -25.48 -1.74 -9.18
N PHE A 104 -26.25 -0.71 -9.53
CA PHE A 104 -25.96 0.18 -10.63
C PHE A 104 -25.32 1.45 -10.08
N ALA A 105 -24.15 1.82 -10.57
CA ALA A 105 -23.50 3.09 -10.24
C ALA A 105 -23.51 3.98 -11.49
N ASP A 106 -23.98 5.22 -11.34
CA ASP A 106 -23.88 6.29 -12.35
C ASP A 106 -22.59 7.11 -12.16
#